data_AF-A0A2S6PHI6-F1
#
_entry.id   AF-A0A2S6PHI6-F1
#
_cell.length_a   1.000
_cell.length_b   1.000
_cell.length_c   1.000
_cell.angle_alpha   90.00
_cell.angle_beta   90.00
_cell.angle_gamma   90.00
#
_symmetry.space_group_name_H-M   'P 1'
#
loop_
_entity.id
_entity.type
_entity.pdbx_description
1 polymer ?
#
loop_
_entity_poly.entity_id
_entity_poly.type
_entity_poly.pdbx_seq_one_letter_code
_entity_poly.pdbx_strand_id
1 'polypeptide(L)'
;MTAFILVSGVFTGPHVWDEAAARLASAGAEVHAVTLTGLGGARPTDGTEIGLETHIADVLAVIDSVGPGAGREIVLVGHDYGIHPVVGAADRRAGSVARIVYLDSGLPQDGVPALAAVPDRATREEALRAAEDGTPGAALPSPARDAWQLWGSTAGIPDGALDRLTALASPHPLGTLLQPLRLTGAAAEVPMAGVLCTGNGASIATVQARVDLGEPSLLALAEPRVTFFELPTGHWPMLSSPTALAETLLKAAAGEGHRLTPVDATKPPAHLLPFLLDVPELPRERTDDIDLYLPPGTDGPRPAVMFVHGGPVPAEARPTPRDWPVLMGYARYAAGHGVVGVTLDHRLHAVTDYERAASDVADAVERVRADPRVDPDRVALWFFSGSGPLTADWMAKPPPWLRCLAADYPIMAPLPNWGRLGSRFHPSDAVAHAGSLPLVLVRAGLETADIAATVEKFLAAAHRCGADIEVVDVPNGHHTFETIDPTDESREAVHRAMGTVLRHLTA
;
A
#
# COMPACT_ATOMS: atom_id res chain seq x y z
N MET A 1 -11.40 -26.34 23.13
CA MET A 1 -10.04 -25.89 23.47
C MET A 1 -9.37 -25.48 22.17
N THR A 2 -8.75 -24.30 22.11
CA THR A 2 -8.13 -23.79 20.87
C THR A 2 -6.64 -24.10 20.87
N ALA A 3 -6.14 -24.62 19.74
CA ALA A 3 -4.73 -24.84 19.49
C ALA A 3 -4.22 -23.81 18.47
N PHE A 4 -3.30 -22.94 18.90
CA PHE A 4 -2.65 -21.96 18.03
C PHE A 4 -1.35 -22.55 17.46
N ILE A 5 -1.20 -22.52 16.14
CA ILE A 5 0.03 -22.85 15.45
C ILE A 5 0.60 -21.55 14.88
N LEU A 6 1.72 -21.09 15.44
CA LEU A 6 2.31 -19.77 15.16
C LEU A 6 3.50 -19.94 14.23
N VAL A 7 3.49 -19.23 13.09
CA VAL A 7 4.52 -19.33 12.05
C VAL A 7 5.14 -17.95 11.79
N SER A 8 6.45 -17.87 11.99
CA SER A 8 7.23 -16.63 11.90
C SER A 8 7.53 -16.22 10.45
N GLY A 9 7.80 -14.92 10.27
CA GLY A 9 8.15 -14.31 8.99
C GLY A 9 9.61 -14.52 8.56
N VAL A 10 10.07 -13.69 7.62
CA VAL A 10 11.44 -13.76 7.12
C VAL A 10 12.47 -13.60 8.24
N PHE A 11 13.61 -14.27 8.10
CA PHE A 11 14.75 -14.31 9.04
C PHE A 11 14.47 -14.75 10.48
N THR A 12 13.21 -14.93 10.88
CA THR A 12 12.81 -15.11 12.27
C THR A 12 12.39 -16.55 12.55
N GLY A 13 12.55 -16.97 13.80
CA GLY A 13 12.22 -18.32 14.26
C GLY A 13 11.14 -18.29 15.35
N PRO A 14 10.86 -19.42 16.02
CA PRO A 14 9.79 -19.51 17.03
C PRO A 14 9.98 -18.57 18.24
N HIS A 15 11.23 -18.17 18.53
CA HIS A 15 11.57 -17.31 19.67
C HIS A 15 10.84 -15.95 19.68
N VAL A 16 10.41 -15.43 18.53
CA VAL A 16 9.66 -14.16 18.49
C VAL A 16 8.29 -14.27 19.15
N TRP A 17 7.78 -15.49 19.30
CA TRP A 17 6.48 -15.77 19.90
C TRP A 17 6.52 -16.03 21.39
N ASP A 18 7.70 -16.15 22.03
CA ASP A 18 7.85 -16.60 23.43
C ASP A 18 6.85 -15.92 24.38
N GLU A 19 6.76 -14.59 24.33
CA GLU A 19 5.87 -13.83 25.21
C GLU A 19 4.39 -13.99 24.83
N ALA A 20 4.04 -13.85 23.56
CA ALA A 20 2.66 -14.00 23.09
C ALA A 20 2.13 -15.43 23.35
N ALA A 21 2.96 -16.44 23.13
CA ALA A 21 2.65 -17.84 23.39
C ALA A 21 2.41 -18.09 24.89
N ALA A 22 3.22 -17.50 25.78
CA ALA A 22 3.00 -17.58 27.21
C ALA A 22 1.67 -16.94 27.65
N ARG A 23 1.27 -15.83 27.02
CA ARG A 23 -0.04 -15.18 27.28
C ARG A 23 -1.22 -16.04 26.79
N LEU A 24 -1.14 -16.59 25.58
CA LEU A 24 -2.14 -17.51 25.03
C LEU A 24 -2.29 -18.78 25.90
N ALA A 25 -1.17 -19.37 26.32
CA ALA A 25 -1.17 -20.53 27.21
C ALA A 25 -1.77 -20.21 28.58
N SER A 26 -1.48 -19.03 29.13
CA SER A 26 -2.09 -18.57 30.39
C SER A 26 -3.61 -18.38 30.28
N ALA A 27 -4.12 -18.11 29.09
CA ALA A 27 -5.56 -18.05 28.79
C ALA A 27 -6.18 -19.44 28.51
N GLY A 28 -5.42 -20.53 28.65
CA GLY A 28 -5.91 -21.90 28.48
C GLY A 28 -5.85 -22.43 27.05
N ALA A 29 -5.17 -21.73 26.14
CA ALA A 29 -4.94 -22.24 24.79
C ALA A 29 -3.75 -23.21 24.73
N GLU A 30 -3.81 -24.17 23.82
CA GLU A 30 -2.65 -24.96 23.42
C GLU A 30 -1.86 -24.14 22.37
N VAL A 31 -0.53 -24.07 22.46
CA VAL A 31 0.27 -23.19 21.59
C VAL A 31 1.50 -23.93 21.06
N HIS A 32 1.69 -23.86 19.74
CA HIS A 32 2.80 -24.48 19.03
C HIS A 32 3.46 -23.44 18.13
N ALA A 33 4.64 -22.96 18.51
CA ALA A 33 5.46 -22.13 17.62
C ALA A 33 6.24 -23.05 16.66
N VAL A 34 6.01 -22.91 15.36
CA VAL A 34 6.61 -23.79 14.36
C VAL A 34 8.08 -23.46 14.18
N THR A 35 8.89 -24.51 14.20
CA THR A 35 10.32 -24.44 13.90
C THR A 35 10.54 -24.80 12.44
N LEU A 36 10.52 -23.79 11.56
CA LEU A 36 10.70 -24.00 10.12
C LEU A 36 12.15 -24.44 9.80
N THR A 37 12.30 -25.36 8.86
CA THR A 37 13.58 -25.89 8.41
C THR A 37 14.48 -24.76 7.92
N GLY A 38 15.63 -24.55 8.56
CA GLY A 38 16.55 -23.44 8.24
C GLY A 38 16.20 -22.08 8.85
N LEU A 39 15.09 -21.95 9.58
CA LEU A 39 14.68 -20.76 10.36
C LEU A 39 14.32 -21.18 11.80
N GLY A 40 15.35 -21.39 12.61
CA GLY A 40 15.24 -22.01 13.93
C GLY A 40 15.30 -23.54 13.89
N GLY A 41 14.91 -24.16 12.76
CA GLY A 41 15.05 -25.60 12.51
C GLY A 41 16.42 -25.98 11.96
N ALA A 42 16.77 -27.26 12.10
CA ALA A 42 18.02 -27.80 11.57
C ALA A 42 18.04 -27.68 10.03
N ARG A 43 19.22 -27.39 9.47
CA ARG A 43 19.43 -27.45 8.02
C ARG A 43 19.83 -28.87 7.60
N PRO A 44 19.31 -29.40 6.48
CA PRO A 44 19.76 -30.68 5.94
C PRO A 44 21.28 -30.68 5.71
N THR A 45 21.97 -31.70 6.20
CA THR A 45 23.43 -31.83 6.05
C THR A 45 23.85 -32.35 4.67
N ASP A 46 22.91 -32.89 3.91
CA ASP A 46 23.11 -33.43 2.56
C ASP A 46 23.03 -32.37 1.45
N GLY A 47 22.79 -31.11 1.83
CA GLY A 47 22.66 -30.01 0.88
C GLY A 47 21.32 -29.97 0.14
N THR A 48 20.32 -30.74 0.60
CA THR A 48 18.96 -30.65 0.05
C THR A 48 18.46 -29.22 0.08
N GLU A 49 17.96 -28.74 -1.05
CA GLU A 49 17.42 -27.40 -1.19
C GLU A 49 16.16 -27.23 -0.31
N ILE A 50 16.11 -26.13 0.43
CA ILE A 50 14.97 -25.78 1.26
C ILE A 50 14.03 -24.93 0.41
N GLY A 51 12.87 -25.48 0.10
CA GLY A 51 11.81 -24.84 -0.69
C GLY A 51 10.58 -24.49 0.15
N LEU A 52 9.61 -23.81 -0.47
CA LEU A 52 8.34 -23.49 0.16
C LEU A 52 7.57 -24.77 0.57
N GLU A 53 7.65 -25.84 -0.23
CA GLU A 53 7.04 -27.13 0.13
C GLU A 53 7.68 -27.77 1.37
N THR A 54 8.97 -27.51 1.63
CA THR A 54 9.63 -27.93 2.88
C THR A 54 8.98 -27.24 4.08
N HIS A 55 8.80 -25.91 4.01
CA HIS A 55 8.15 -25.15 5.08
C HIS A 55 6.66 -25.51 5.23
N ILE A 56 5.95 -25.81 4.15
CA ILE A 56 4.57 -26.33 4.22
C ILE A 56 4.55 -27.67 4.97
N ALA A 57 5.50 -28.57 4.68
CA ALA A 57 5.62 -29.86 5.37
C ALA A 57 5.88 -29.69 6.88
N ASP A 58 6.69 -28.71 7.28
CA ASP A 58 6.93 -28.40 8.70
C ASP A 58 5.64 -27.99 9.43
N VAL A 59 4.81 -27.14 8.80
CA VAL A 59 3.51 -26.73 9.36
C VAL A 59 2.54 -27.90 9.40
N LEU A 60 2.49 -28.73 8.35
CA LEU A 60 1.65 -29.92 8.30
C LEU A 60 2.00 -30.92 9.40
N ALA A 61 3.29 -31.13 9.68
CA ALA A 61 3.73 -32.03 10.75
C ALA A 61 3.17 -31.60 12.11
N VAL A 62 3.15 -30.28 12.39
CA VAL A 62 2.56 -29.74 13.61
C VAL A 62 1.04 -29.93 13.61
N ILE A 63 0.33 -29.60 12.53
CA ILE A 63 -1.12 -29.82 12.39
C ILE A 63 -1.47 -31.30 12.66
N ASP A 64 -0.74 -32.22 12.04
CA ASP A 64 -0.98 -33.66 12.13
C ASP A 64 -0.64 -34.19 13.53
N SER A 65 0.36 -33.62 14.21
CA SER A 65 0.69 -33.96 15.61
C SER A 65 -0.37 -33.50 16.63
N VAL A 66 -1.01 -32.36 16.38
CA VAL A 66 -2.09 -31.83 17.22
C VAL A 66 -3.35 -32.66 17.02
N GLY A 67 -3.65 -33.00 15.76
CA GLY A 67 -4.74 -33.88 15.33
C GLY A 67 -6.14 -33.33 15.61
N PRO A 68 -7.17 -33.81 14.89
CA PRO A 68 -8.56 -33.45 15.17
C PRO A 68 -9.03 -34.17 16.44
N GLY A 69 -8.95 -33.48 17.59
CA GLY A 69 -9.57 -33.93 18.85
C GLY A 69 -11.03 -33.47 18.94
N ALA A 70 -11.89 -34.24 19.63
CA ALA A 70 -13.27 -33.84 19.87
C ALA A 70 -13.32 -32.48 20.60
N GLY A 71 -13.92 -31.46 19.97
CA GLY A 71 -14.03 -30.09 20.53
C GLY A 71 -12.73 -29.28 20.52
N ARG A 72 -11.73 -29.68 19.71
CA ARG A 72 -10.50 -28.90 19.48
C ARG A 72 -10.61 -28.12 18.16
N GLU A 73 -10.25 -26.84 18.22
CA GLU A 73 -10.17 -25.96 17.05
C GLU A 73 -8.71 -25.59 16.78
N ILE A 74 -8.24 -25.79 15.55
CA ILE A 74 -6.88 -25.41 15.13
C ILE A 74 -6.93 -24.03 14.48
N VAL A 75 -6.16 -23.08 15.00
CA VAL A 75 -5.99 -21.74 14.46
C VAL A 75 -4.55 -21.59 13.99
N LEU A 76 -4.37 -21.38 12.68
CA LEU A 76 -3.05 -21.13 12.10
C LEU A 76 -2.80 -19.62 12.08
N VAL A 77 -1.64 -19.17 12.55
CA VAL A 77 -1.26 -17.75 12.54
C VAL A 77 0.02 -17.62 11.71
N GLY A 78 -0.07 -16.91 10.59
CA GLY A 78 1.07 -16.61 9.73
C GLY A 78 1.45 -15.15 9.82
N HIS A 79 2.66 -14.87 10.34
CA HIS A 79 3.24 -13.53 10.34
C HIS A 79 4.11 -13.33 9.10
N ASP A 80 3.94 -12.21 8.40
CA ASP A 80 4.75 -11.84 7.23
C ASP A 80 4.87 -13.02 6.23
N TYR A 81 6.07 -13.49 5.87
CA TYR A 81 6.33 -14.62 5.01
C TYR A 81 5.67 -15.91 5.51
N GLY A 82 5.58 -16.10 6.83
CA GLY A 82 5.02 -17.29 7.48
C GLY A 82 3.59 -17.58 7.07
N ILE A 83 2.88 -16.61 6.50
CA ILE A 83 1.56 -16.84 5.91
C ILE A 83 1.57 -17.78 4.71
N HIS A 84 2.65 -17.82 3.92
CA HIS A 84 2.73 -18.67 2.72
C HIS A 84 2.68 -20.16 3.07
N PRO A 85 3.55 -20.69 3.95
CA PRO A 85 3.44 -22.09 4.36
C PRO A 85 2.16 -22.37 5.16
N VAL A 86 1.63 -21.40 5.91
CA VAL A 86 0.33 -21.52 6.60
C VAL A 86 -0.81 -21.75 5.62
N VAL A 87 -0.94 -20.94 4.57
CA VAL A 87 -1.99 -21.07 3.56
C VAL A 87 -1.83 -22.38 2.78
N GLY A 88 -0.59 -22.74 2.41
CA GLY A 88 -0.31 -24.01 1.75
C GLY A 88 -0.69 -25.24 2.59
N ALA A 89 -0.43 -25.19 3.90
CA ALA A 89 -0.82 -26.25 4.83
C ALA A 89 -2.33 -26.29 5.08
N ALA A 90 -2.97 -25.12 5.22
CA ALA A 90 -4.42 -24.99 5.36
C ALA A 90 -5.16 -25.56 4.14
N ASP A 91 -4.66 -25.31 2.93
CA ASP A 91 -5.25 -25.86 1.70
C ASP A 91 -5.25 -27.40 1.70
N ARG A 92 -4.17 -28.01 2.20
CA ARG A 92 -4.02 -29.47 2.31
C ARG A 92 -4.76 -30.09 3.51
N ARG A 93 -5.24 -29.27 4.45
CA ARG A 93 -5.90 -29.67 5.70
C ARG A 93 -7.14 -28.81 6.00
N ALA A 94 -7.85 -28.35 4.98
CA ALA A 94 -8.95 -27.39 5.15
C ALA A 94 -10.04 -27.87 6.11
N GLY A 95 -10.31 -29.18 6.14
CA GLY A 95 -11.26 -29.80 7.07
C GLY A 95 -10.81 -29.87 8.53
N SER A 96 -9.53 -29.65 8.82
CA SER A 96 -8.95 -29.67 10.17
C SER A 96 -8.69 -28.28 10.76
N VAL A 97 -8.64 -27.25 9.91
CA VAL A 97 -8.30 -25.88 10.31
C VAL A 97 -9.58 -25.08 10.53
N ALA A 98 -9.75 -24.52 11.73
CA ALA A 98 -10.92 -23.72 12.07
C ALA A 98 -10.80 -22.27 11.58
N ARG A 99 -9.57 -21.72 11.55
CA ARG A 99 -9.30 -20.35 11.09
C ARG A 99 -7.83 -20.16 10.69
N ILE A 100 -7.61 -19.27 9.73
CA ILE A 100 -6.29 -18.71 9.40
C ILE A 100 -6.25 -17.25 9.86
N VAL A 101 -5.20 -16.88 10.57
CA VAL A 101 -4.92 -15.50 10.98
C VAL A 101 -3.72 -14.98 10.20
N TYR A 102 -3.94 -13.91 9.45
CA TYR A 102 -2.96 -13.18 8.66
C TYR A 102 -2.44 -12.04 9.54
N LEU A 103 -1.28 -12.24 10.16
CA LEU A 103 -0.67 -11.23 11.03
C LEU A 103 0.30 -10.37 10.22
N ASP A 104 -0.10 -9.13 9.97
CA ASP A 104 0.68 -8.12 9.24
C ASP A 104 1.36 -8.67 7.97
N SER A 105 0.57 -9.35 7.15
CA SER A 105 1.02 -10.09 5.97
C SER A 105 0.15 -9.81 4.76
N GLY A 106 0.69 -10.11 3.57
CA GLY A 106 -0.07 -10.05 2.33
C GLY A 106 -1.07 -11.20 2.18
N LEU A 107 -1.74 -11.27 1.02
CA LEU A 107 -2.68 -12.33 0.67
C LEU A 107 -2.06 -13.23 -0.42
N PRO A 108 -1.38 -14.34 -0.06
CA PRO A 108 -0.78 -15.24 -1.04
C PRO A 108 -1.82 -15.73 -2.05
N GLN A 109 -1.41 -15.80 -3.32
CA GLN A 109 -2.23 -16.28 -4.42
C GLN A 109 -1.62 -17.55 -5.02
N ASP A 110 -2.46 -18.39 -5.62
CA ASP A 110 -1.97 -19.56 -6.35
C ASP A 110 -1.00 -19.14 -7.47
N GLY A 111 0.12 -19.85 -7.53
CA GLY A 111 1.20 -19.63 -8.48
C GLY A 111 2.05 -18.38 -8.25
N VAL A 112 1.75 -17.57 -7.24
CA VAL A 112 2.57 -16.40 -6.91
C VAL A 112 3.63 -16.79 -5.86
N PRO A 113 4.93 -16.57 -6.14
CA PRO A 113 5.99 -16.84 -5.17
C PRO A 113 6.02 -15.78 -4.06
N ALA A 114 6.48 -16.15 -2.87
CA ALA A 114 6.51 -15.24 -1.72
C ALA A 114 7.40 -14.02 -1.94
N LEU A 115 8.40 -14.12 -2.82
CA LEU A 115 9.24 -12.99 -3.22
C LEU A 115 8.42 -11.81 -3.78
N ALA A 116 7.26 -12.06 -4.40
CA ALA A 116 6.41 -11.01 -4.93
C ALA A 116 5.82 -10.10 -3.83
N ALA A 117 5.73 -10.60 -2.59
CA ALA A 117 5.25 -9.85 -1.44
C ALA A 117 6.33 -8.99 -0.77
N VAL A 118 7.62 -9.20 -1.10
CA VAL A 118 8.73 -8.37 -0.57
C VAL A 118 8.61 -6.98 -1.19
N PRO A 119 8.34 -5.90 -0.42
CA PRO A 119 8.04 -4.59 -1.02
C PRO A 119 9.25 -3.97 -1.74
N ASP A 120 10.45 -4.17 -1.19
CA ASP A 120 11.69 -3.60 -1.71
C ASP A 120 12.14 -4.25 -3.03
N ARG A 121 12.15 -3.45 -4.11
CA ARG A 121 12.51 -3.94 -5.46
C ARG A 121 13.96 -4.40 -5.56
N ALA A 122 14.89 -3.65 -4.97
CA ALA A 122 16.31 -3.98 -5.03
C ALA A 122 16.60 -5.33 -4.37
N THR A 123 15.94 -5.60 -3.24
CA THR A 123 15.98 -6.88 -2.53
C THR A 123 15.42 -8.02 -3.38
N ARG A 124 14.30 -7.80 -4.10
CA ARG A 124 13.77 -8.80 -5.05
C ARG A 124 14.76 -9.10 -6.17
N GLU A 125 15.35 -8.07 -6.78
CA GLU A 125 16.33 -8.22 -7.86
C GLU A 125 17.64 -8.86 -7.39
N GLU A 126 18.06 -8.60 -6.15
CA GLU A 126 19.20 -9.27 -5.52
C GLU A 126 18.91 -10.76 -5.28
N ALA A 127 17.73 -11.09 -4.75
CA ALA A 127 17.31 -12.48 -4.56
C ALA A 127 17.25 -13.27 -5.88
N LEU A 128 16.74 -12.65 -6.96
CA LEU A 128 16.71 -13.25 -8.29
C LEU A 128 18.12 -13.49 -8.84
N ARG A 129 19.01 -12.50 -8.75
CA ARG A 129 20.42 -12.65 -9.19
C ARG A 129 21.14 -13.76 -8.43
N ALA A 130 20.97 -13.80 -7.11
CA ALA A 130 21.58 -14.84 -6.28
C ALA A 130 21.07 -16.26 -6.63
N ALA A 131 19.85 -16.37 -7.15
CA ALA A 131 19.31 -17.63 -7.65
C ALA A 131 19.92 -18.04 -9.00
N GLU A 132 20.11 -17.07 -9.90
CA GLU A 132 20.73 -17.27 -11.22
C GLU A 132 22.19 -17.72 -11.12
N ASP A 133 22.90 -17.26 -10.09
CA ASP A 133 24.27 -17.69 -9.78
C ASP A 133 24.38 -19.19 -9.45
N GLY A 134 23.25 -19.89 -9.25
CA GLY A 134 23.18 -21.34 -9.15
C GLY A 134 23.85 -21.92 -7.90
N THR A 135 24.06 -21.10 -6.87
CA THR A 135 24.72 -21.52 -5.63
C THR A 135 23.79 -22.45 -4.85
N PRO A 136 24.15 -23.73 -4.63
CA PRO A 136 23.33 -24.64 -3.85
C PRO A 136 23.15 -24.13 -2.41
N GLY A 137 21.90 -24.09 -1.93
CA GLY A 137 21.58 -23.57 -0.60
C GLY A 137 21.68 -22.05 -0.45
N ALA A 138 21.57 -21.31 -1.57
CA ALA A 138 21.56 -19.85 -1.53
C ALA A 138 20.49 -19.31 -0.56
N ALA A 139 20.88 -18.28 0.19
CA ALA A 139 20.04 -17.67 1.22
C ALA A 139 20.18 -16.16 1.16
N LEU A 140 19.08 -15.46 1.42
CA LEU A 140 19.08 -14.03 1.63
C LEU A 140 19.72 -13.74 3.01
N PRO A 141 20.72 -12.86 3.10
CA PRO A 141 21.39 -12.57 4.37
C PRO A 141 20.42 -11.92 5.35
N SER A 142 20.58 -12.24 6.64
CA SER A 142 19.79 -11.58 7.69
C SER A 142 20.13 -10.09 7.80
N PRO A 143 19.15 -9.24 8.12
CA PRO A 143 19.38 -7.81 8.25
C PRO A 143 20.28 -7.48 9.45
N ALA A 144 21.13 -6.47 9.28
CA ALA A 144 21.77 -5.80 10.41
C ALA A 144 20.73 -5.05 11.26
N ARG A 145 21.11 -4.69 12.49
CA ARG A 145 20.20 -4.05 13.47
C ARG A 145 19.50 -2.81 12.92
N ASP A 146 20.22 -1.97 12.19
CA ASP A 146 19.71 -0.72 11.59
C ASP A 146 18.94 -0.94 10.27
N ALA A 147 19.00 -2.15 9.71
CA ALA A 147 18.34 -2.53 8.47
C ALA A 147 16.97 -3.19 8.68
N TRP A 148 16.54 -3.46 9.92
CA TRP A 148 15.21 -4.06 10.18
C TRP A 148 14.05 -3.22 9.66
N GLN A 149 14.18 -1.89 9.66
CA GLN A 149 13.17 -0.96 9.15
C GLN A 149 12.84 -1.17 7.65
N LEU A 150 13.68 -1.91 6.92
CA LEU A 150 13.44 -2.26 5.51
C LEU A 150 12.44 -3.40 5.33
N TRP A 151 12.27 -4.19 6.38
CA TRP A 151 11.41 -5.36 6.44
C TRP A 151 10.09 -5.06 7.15
N GLY A 152 9.99 -3.89 7.76
CA GLY A 152 8.80 -3.40 8.44
C GLY A 152 9.15 -2.42 9.55
N SER A 153 8.17 -1.65 9.99
CA SER A 153 8.31 -0.69 11.08
C SER A 153 8.75 -1.40 12.38
N THR A 154 9.86 -0.97 12.97
CA THR A 154 10.31 -1.45 14.29
C THR A 154 9.72 -0.61 15.45
N ALA A 155 8.71 0.21 15.17
CA ALA A 155 8.12 1.11 16.16
C ALA A 155 7.56 0.34 17.36
N GLY A 156 7.92 0.78 18.56
CA GLY A 156 7.47 0.20 19.84
C GLY A 156 8.25 -1.05 20.28
N ILE A 157 9.20 -1.56 19.50
CA ILE A 157 10.05 -2.68 19.93
C ILE A 157 11.09 -2.16 20.93
N PRO A 158 11.20 -2.73 22.15
CA PRO A 158 12.26 -2.37 23.08
C PRO A 158 13.65 -2.69 22.50
N ASP A 159 14.66 -1.85 22.77
CA ASP A 159 16.01 -2.02 22.22
C ASP A 159 16.59 -3.42 22.47
N GLY A 160 16.44 -3.96 23.68
CA GLY A 160 16.91 -5.31 24.01
C GLY A 160 16.19 -6.42 23.24
N ALA A 161 14.91 -6.22 22.88
CA ALA A 161 14.17 -7.15 22.03
C ALA A 161 14.63 -7.06 20.56
N LEU A 162 14.94 -5.84 20.07
CA LEU A 162 15.50 -5.64 18.73
C LEU A 162 16.93 -6.23 18.62
N ASP A 163 17.74 -6.10 19.68
CA ASP A 163 19.06 -6.73 19.76
C ASP A 163 18.95 -8.25 19.70
N ARG A 164 18.02 -8.82 20.48
CA ARG A 164 17.74 -10.27 20.49
C ARG A 164 17.23 -10.75 19.13
N LEU A 165 16.31 -10.01 18.50
CA LEU A 165 15.80 -10.29 17.16
C LEU A 165 16.94 -10.36 16.14
N THR A 166 17.85 -9.37 16.18
CA THR A 166 19.03 -9.31 15.30
C THR A 166 19.98 -10.49 15.56
N ALA A 167 20.28 -10.77 16.82
CA ALA A 167 21.23 -11.82 17.20
C ALA A 167 20.75 -13.24 16.85
N LEU A 168 19.43 -13.46 16.83
CA LEU A 168 18.81 -14.75 16.52
C LEU A 168 18.31 -14.85 15.07
N ALA A 169 18.52 -13.83 14.25
CA ALA A 169 18.13 -13.83 12.85
C ALA A 169 18.94 -14.85 12.05
N SER A 170 18.24 -15.61 11.20
CA SER A 170 18.84 -16.62 10.33
C SER A 170 18.79 -16.18 8.88
N PRO A 171 19.84 -16.42 8.06
CA PRO A 171 19.74 -16.23 6.61
C PRO A 171 18.55 -17.01 6.04
N HIS A 172 17.75 -16.38 5.18
CA HIS A 172 16.48 -16.93 4.74
C HIS A 172 16.67 -17.76 3.45
N PRO A 173 16.28 -19.05 3.39
CA PRO A 173 16.51 -19.88 2.21
C PRO A 173 15.80 -19.34 0.96
N LEU A 174 16.52 -19.08 -0.13
CA LEU A 174 15.94 -18.43 -1.32
C LEU A 174 14.89 -19.31 -2.03
N GLY A 175 15.07 -20.62 -2.04
CA GLY A 175 14.10 -21.56 -2.62
C GLY A 175 12.69 -21.39 -2.03
N THR A 176 12.59 -20.98 -0.77
CA THR A 176 11.31 -20.73 -0.10
C THR A 176 10.61 -19.44 -0.54
N LEU A 177 11.37 -18.46 -1.04
CA LEU A 177 10.84 -17.21 -1.58
C LEU A 177 10.49 -17.32 -3.06
N LEU A 178 11.25 -18.14 -3.80
CA LEU A 178 11.17 -18.27 -5.26
C LEU A 178 10.19 -19.35 -5.73
N GLN A 179 10.00 -20.41 -4.94
CA GLN A 179 9.07 -21.48 -5.31
C GLN A 179 7.63 -20.94 -5.31
N PRO A 180 6.89 -21.07 -6.44
CA PRO A 180 5.50 -20.66 -6.49
C PRO A 180 4.64 -21.45 -5.49
N LEU A 181 3.75 -20.75 -4.78
CA LEU A 181 2.74 -21.40 -3.96
C LEU A 181 1.76 -22.19 -4.86
N ARG A 182 1.40 -23.41 -4.46
CA ARG A 182 0.42 -24.24 -5.17
C ARG A 182 -0.78 -24.51 -4.26
N LEU A 183 -1.95 -24.05 -4.69
CA LEU A 183 -3.22 -24.17 -3.97
C LEU A 183 -4.26 -24.89 -4.83
N THR A 184 -5.06 -25.73 -4.19
CA THR A 184 -6.24 -26.37 -4.80
C THR A 184 -7.48 -25.47 -4.75
N GLY A 185 -7.44 -24.42 -3.93
CA GLY A 185 -8.56 -23.52 -3.64
C GLY A 185 -9.30 -23.88 -2.35
N ALA A 186 -8.96 -24.99 -1.71
CA ALA A 186 -9.59 -25.44 -0.47
C ALA A 186 -9.35 -24.48 0.71
N ALA A 187 -8.22 -23.75 0.72
CA ALA A 187 -7.95 -22.75 1.75
C ALA A 187 -8.97 -21.59 1.75
N ALA A 188 -9.60 -21.28 0.61
CA ALA A 188 -10.59 -20.21 0.51
C ALA A 188 -11.87 -20.50 1.31
N GLU A 189 -12.14 -21.77 1.63
CA GLU A 189 -13.29 -22.15 2.45
C GLU A 189 -13.06 -21.94 3.95
N VAL A 190 -11.80 -21.81 4.36
CA VAL A 190 -11.42 -21.65 5.77
C VAL A 190 -11.65 -20.19 6.21
N PRO A 191 -12.34 -19.95 7.33
CA PRO A 191 -12.49 -18.60 7.88
C PRO A 191 -11.14 -17.89 8.07
N MET A 192 -11.14 -16.57 7.86
CA MET A 192 -9.94 -15.74 7.90
C MET A 192 -10.10 -14.62 8.93
N ALA A 193 -9.01 -14.28 9.62
CA ALA A 193 -8.87 -13.00 10.30
C ALA A 193 -7.59 -12.27 9.85
N GLY A 194 -7.70 -11.01 9.47
CA GLY A 194 -6.55 -10.12 9.25
C GLY A 194 -6.24 -9.32 10.52
N VAL A 195 -4.98 -9.32 10.97
CA VAL A 195 -4.51 -8.46 12.06
C VAL A 195 -3.52 -7.47 11.45
N LEU A 196 -3.95 -6.22 11.29
CA LEU A 196 -3.23 -5.15 10.60
C LEU A 196 -2.45 -4.31 11.61
N CYS A 197 -1.15 -4.13 11.40
CA CYS A 197 -0.34 -3.27 12.26
C CYS A 197 -0.35 -1.85 11.69
N THR A 198 -1.11 -0.93 12.31
CA THR A 198 -1.29 0.43 11.77
C THR A 198 -0.01 1.23 11.79
N GLY A 199 0.87 1.03 12.78
CA GLY A 199 2.22 1.61 12.78
C GLY A 199 3.17 1.05 11.72
N ASN A 200 2.72 0.06 10.92
CA ASN A 200 3.40 -0.43 9.72
C ASN A 200 2.74 0.04 8.42
N GLY A 201 1.68 0.87 8.48
CA GLY A 201 1.02 1.45 7.30
C GLY A 201 -0.15 0.66 6.73
N ALA A 202 -0.69 -0.30 7.48
CA ALA A 202 -1.89 -1.07 7.11
C ALA A 202 -3.04 -0.82 8.08
N SER A 203 -4.22 -0.47 7.57
CA SER A 203 -5.44 -0.26 8.35
C SER A 203 -6.68 -0.84 7.66
N ILE A 204 -7.73 -1.09 8.42
CA ILE A 204 -9.04 -1.52 7.92
C ILE A 204 -9.54 -0.52 6.87
N ALA A 205 -9.36 0.78 7.11
CA ALA A 205 -9.73 1.83 6.16
C ALA A 205 -9.00 1.68 4.82
N THR A 206 -7.68 1.42 4.85
CA THR A 206 -6.91 1.19 3.61
C THR A 206 -7.33 -0.09 2.89
N VAL A 207 -7.69 -1.16 3.61
CA VAL A 207 -8.19 -2.39 2.99
C VAL A 207 -9.58 -2.17 2.40
N GLN A 208 -10.49 -1.50 3.11
CA GLN A 208 -11.82 -1.13 2.62
C GLN A 208 -11.71 -0.30 1.34
N ALA A 209 -10.83 0.70 1.31
CA ALA A 209 -10.62 1.53 0.13
C ALA A 209 -10.21 0.69 -1.10
N ARG A 210 -9.34 -0.31 -0.92
CA ARG A 210 -8.96 -1.20 -2.03
C ARG A 210 -10.08 -2.14 -2.47
N VAL A 211 -10.91 -2.61 -1.53
CA VAL A 211 -12.14 -3.36 -1.84
C VAL A 211 -13.12 -2.49 -2.64
N ASP A 212 -13.30 -1.23 -2.24
CA ASP A 212 -14.18 -0.28 -2.91
C ASP A 212 -13.68 0.11 -4.31
N LEU A 213 -12.37 0.05 -4.57
CA LEU A 213 -11.82 0.17 -5.93
C LEU A 213 -12.19 -1.02 -6.83
N GLY A 214 -12.78 -2.08 -6.28
CA GLY A 214 -13.25 -3.24 -7.03
C GLY A 214 -12.15 -4.22 -7.41
N GLU A 215 -11.03 -4.25 -6.69
CA GLU A 215 -9.93 -5.19 -6.93
C GLU A 215 -10.45 -6.64 -6.77
N PRO A 216 -10.54 -7.47 -7.83
CA PRO A 216 -11.25 -8.76 -7.77
C PRO A 216 -10.68 -9.72 -6.73
N SER A 217 -9.36 -9.70 -6.53
CA SER A 217 -8.65 -10.49 -5.52
C SER A 217 -9.02 -10.12 -4.08
N LEU A 218 -9.55 -8.92 -3.85
CA LEU A 218 -9.87 -8.40 -2.53
C LEU A 218 -11.37 -8.45 -2.21
N LEU A 219 -12.25 -8.68 -3.19
CA LEU A 219 -13.69 -8.77 -2.94
C LEU A 219 -14.05 -9.87 -1.92
N ALA A 220 -13.30 -10.98 -1.93
CA ALA A 220 -13.46 -12.06 -0.96
C ALA A 220 -13.21 -11.60 0.49
N LEU A 221 -12.48 -10.50 0.71
CA LEU A 221 -12.22 -9.95 2.04
C LEU A 221 -13.47 -9.35 2.70
N ALA A 222 -14.52 -9.07 1.93
CA ALA A 222 -15.79 -8.60 2.45
C ALA A 222 -16.79 -9.74 2.74
N GLU A 223 -16.40 -11.01 2.55
CA GLU A 223 -17.25 -12.13 2.92
C GLU A 223 -17.51 -12.19 4.43
N PRO A 224 -18.69 -12.65 4.89
CA PRO A 224 -19.04 -12.68 6.32
C PRO A 224 -18.08 -13.48 7.22
N ARG A 225 -17.31 -14.42 6.63
CA ARG A 225 -16.33 -15.28 7.30
C ARG A 225 -14.97 -14.60 7.51
N VAL A 226 -14.76 -13.43 6.91
CA VAL A 226 -13.52 -12.65 7.02
C VAL A 226 -13.70 -11.56 8.05
N THR A 227 -12.73 -11.42 8.95
CA THR A 227 -12.73 -10.42 10.03
C THR A 227 -11.40 -9.71 10.08
N PHE A 228 -11.39 -8.47 10.59
CA PHE A 228 -10.21 -7.64 10.71
C PHE A 228 -10.05 -7.05 12.09
N PHE A 229 -8.79 -6.90 12.49
CA PHE A 229 -8.36 -6.25 13.70
C PHE A 229 -7.23 -5.28 13.36
N GLU A 230 -7.09 -4.23 14.17
CA GLU A 230 -5.97 -3.31 14.10
C GLU A 230 -5.17 -3.36 15.40
N LEU A 231 -3.85 -3.30 15.28
CA LEU A 231 -2.93 -3.10 16.39
C LEU A 231 -2.10 -1.83 16.14
N PRO A 232 -2.02 -0.89 17.09
CA PRO A 232 -1.21 0.32 16.98
C PRO A 232 0.27 0.02 17.22
N THR A 233 0.84 -0.90 16.44
CA THR A 233 2.22 -1.38 16.54
C THR A 233 2.93 -1.29 15.19
N GLY A 234 4.26 -1.38 15.21
CA GLY A 234 5.01 -1.76 14.01
C GLY A 234 4.81 -3.23 13.61
N HIS A 235 5.66 -3.72 12.72
CA HIS A 235 5.53 -5.02 12.03
C HIS A 235 5.67 -6.26 12.93
N TRP A 236 6.25 -6.12 14.13
CA TRP A 236 6.44 -7.23 15.08
C TRP A 236 5.64 -7.01 16.38
N PRO A 237 4.31 -7.13 16.36
CA PRO A 237 3.46 -6.96 17.55
C PRO A 237 3.77 -7.99 18.64
N MET A 238 4.31 -9.16 18.29
CA MET A 238 4.73 -10.17 19.27
C MET A 238 5.91 -9.72 20.13
N LEU A 239 6.67 -8.70 19.70
CA LEU A 239 7.78 -8.12 20.46
C LEU A 239 7.41 -6.79 21.11
N SER A 240 6.59 -5.97 20.45
CA SER A 240 6.23 -4.64 20.94
C SER A 240 5.01 -4.64 21.85
N SER A 241 4.03 -5.52 21.62
CA SER A 241 2.78 -5.59 22.38
C SER A 241 2.20 -7.01 22.47
N PRO A 242 2.95 -7.97 23.08
CA PRO A 242 2.56 -9.39 23.09
C PRO A 242 1.23 -9.67 23.79
N THR A 243 0.86 -8.87 24.81
CA THR A 243 -0.44 -9.00 25.49
C THR A 243 -1.59 -8.64 24.56
N ALA A 244 -1.52 -7.47 23.90
CA ALA A 244 -2.57 -7.04 22.97
C ALA A 244 -2.69 -7.99 21.77
N LEU A 245 -1.56 -8.52 21.28
CA LEU A 245 -1.56 -9.53 20.25
C LEU A 245 -2.28 -10.81 20.71
N ALA A 246 -1.94 -11.36 21.88
CA ALA A 246 -2.57 -12.58 22.38
C ALA A 246 -4.09 -12.41 22.57
N GLU A 247 -4.54 -11.27 23.12
CA GLU A 247 -5.96 -10.94 23.24
C GLU A 247 -6.66 -10.88 21.87
N THR A 248 -5.99 -10.28 20.88
CA THR A 248 -6.49 -10.18 19.51
C THR A 248 -6.60 -11.56 18.85
N LEU A 249 -5.60 -12.42 19.03
CA LEU A 249 -5.61 -13.79 18.51
C LEU A 249 -6.73 -14.64 19.13
N LEU A 250 -7.05 -14.45 20.41
CA LEU A 250 -8.17 -15.11 21.07
C LEU A 250 -9.52 -14.65 20.49
N LYS A 251 -9.71 -13.34 20.30
CA LYS A 251 -10.91 -12.79 19.64
C LYS A 251 -11.04 -13.26 18.20
N ALA A 252 -9.94 -13.26 17.45
CA ALA A 252 -9.89 -13.80 16.10
C ALA A 252 -10.27 -15.28 16.10
N ALA A 253 -9.77 -16.09 17.04
CA ALA A 253 -10.17 -17.49 17.19
C ALA A 253 -11.66 -17.68 17.52
N ALA A 254 -12.29 -16.73 18.20
CA ALA A 254 -13.74 -16.71 18.46
C ALA A 254 -14.59 -16.23 17.25
N GLY A 255 -13.96 -15.77 16.16
CA GLY A 255 -14.66 -15.22 14.98
C GLY A 255 -15.20 -13.81 15.18
N GLU A 256 -14.67 -13.10 16.19
CA GLU A 256 -14.90 -11.68 16.39
C GLU A 256 -14.07 -10.84 15.40
N GLY A 257 -14.30 -9.53 15.40
CA GLY A 257 -13.55 -8.57 14.59
C GLY A 257 -14.45 -7.74 13.68
N HIS A 258 -13.86 -6.72 13.07
CA HIS A 258 -14.52 -5.87 12.10
C HIS A 258 -14.76 -6.64 10.80
N ARG A 259 -15.91 -6.43 10.16
CA ARG A 259 -16.17 -6.96 8.82
C ARG A 259 -16.21 -5.80 7.86
N LEU A 260 -15.47 -5.93 6.76
CA LEU A 260 -15.53 -4.94 5.69
C LEU A 260 -16.95 -4.87 5.16
N THR A 261 -17.32 -3.68 4.68
CA THR A 261 -18.58 -3.50 3.98
C THR A 261 -18.41 -4.09 2.59
N PRO A 262 -19.25 -5.06 2.18
CA PRO A 262 -19.25 -5.54 0.80
C PRO A 262 -19.50 -4.40 -0.16
N VAL A 263 -18.82 -4.42 -1.31
CA VAL A 263 -19.13 -3.50 -2.40
C VAL A 263 -20.60 -3.71 -2.76
N ASP A 264 -21.41 -2.67 -2.52
CA ASP A 264 -22.80 -2.67 -2.94
C ASP A 264 -22.82 -2.59 -4.46
N ALA A 265 -23.01 -3.73 -5.14
CA ALA A 265 -23.05 -3.79 -6.60
C ALA A 265 -24.14 -2.90 -7.22
N THR A 266 -25.08 -2.36 -6.42
CA THR A 266 -26.10 -1.41 -6.86
C THR A 266 -25.67 0.05 -6.77
N LYS A 267 -24.54 0.35 -6.12
CA LYS A 267 -23.98 1.70 -6.00
C LYS A 267 -22.62 1.77 -6.69
N PRO A 268 -22.32 2.86 -7.40
CA PRO A 268 -21.00 3.05 -7.94
C PRO A 268 -19.98 3.20 -6.79
N PRO A 269 -18.75 2.70 -6.96
CA PRO A 269 -17.67 2.90 -6.00
C PRO A 269 -17.34 4.39 -5.86
N ALA A 270 -16.67 4.76 -4.76
CA ALA A 270 -16.41 6.17 -4.39
C ALA A 270 -15.76 6.99 -5.52
N HIS A 271 -14.83 6.41 -6.27
CA HIS A 271 -14.14 7.08 -7.39
C HIS A 271 -15.03 7.28 -8.63
N LEU A 272 -16.20 6.62 -8.70
CA LEU A 272 -17.21 6.78 -9.76
C LEU A 272 -18.46 7.54 -9.31
N LEU A 273 -18.50 8.00 -8.06
CA LEU A 273 -19.53 8.94 -7.63
C LEU A 273 -19.34 10.30 -8.35
N PRO A 274 -20.41 11.09 -8.54
CA PRO A 274 -20.33 12.37 -9.23
C PRO A 274 -19.33 13.32 -8.58
N PHE A 275 -18.64 14.11 -9.41
CA PHE A 275 -17.83 15.22 -8.92
C PHE A 275 -18.71 16.22 -8.15
N LEU A 276 -18.23 16.73 -7.03
CA LEU A 276 -19.02 17.60 -6.17
C LEU A 276 -19.56 18.83 -6.92
N LEU A 277 -18.77 19.50 -7.76
CA LEU A 277 -19.17 20.73 -8.45
C LEU A 277 -20.05 20.42 -9.66
N ASP A 278 -21.10 21.23 -9.84
CA ASP A 278 -21.90 21.22 -11.07
C ASP A 278 -21.14 22.01 -12.15
N VAL A 279 -20.46 21.26 -13.02
CA VAL A 279 -19.61 21.81 -14.08
C VAL A 279 -20.23 21.49 -15.44
N PRO A 280 -20.35 22.47 -16.36
CA PRO A 280 -20.87 22.22 -17.69
C PRO A 280 -20.14 21.09 -18.42
N GLU A 281 -20.90 20.26 -19.13
CA GLU A 281 -20.34 19.29 -20.06
C GLU A 281 -19.52 20.01 -21.14
N LEU A 282 -18.30 19.53 -21.36
CA LEU A 282 -17.42 19.98 -22.43
C LEU A 282 -16.96 18.78 -23.25
N PRO A 283 -16.82 18.92 -24.58
CA PRO A 283 -16.25 17.88 -25.40
C PRO A 283 -14.80 17.63 -24.98
N ARG A 284 -14.42 16.35 -24.96
CA ARG A 284 -13.05 15.93 -24.74
C ARG A 284 -12.45 15.40 -26.04
N GLU A 285 -11.19 15.72 -26.27
CA GLU A 285 -10.41 15.19 -27.38
C GLU A 285 -9.39 14.19 -26.85
N ARG A 286 -9.57 12.92 -27.21
CA ARG A 286 -8.72 11.81 -26.75
C ARG A 286 -7.60 11.53 -27.75
N THR A 287 -6.38 11.51 -27.25
CA THR A 287 -5.19 11.03 -27.96
C THR A 287 -4.48 10.02 -27.07
N ASP A 288 -4.54 8.74 -27.44
CA ASP A 288 -3.98 7.61 -26.69
C ASP A 288 -4.48 7.54 -25.24
N ASP A 289 -3.64 7.94 -24.29
CA ASP A 289 -3.77 7.95 -22.83
C ASP A 289 -4.12 9.34 -22.26
N ILE A 290 -4.26 10.36 -23.10
CA ILE A 290 -4.53 11.76 -22.72
C ILE A 290 -5.89 12.21 -23.26
N ASP A 291 -6.65 12.95 -22.44
CA ASP A 291 -7.83 13.69 -22.87
C ASP A 291 -7.63 15.19 -22.65
N LEU A 292 -7.90 15.99 -23.68
CA LEU A 292 -7.91 17.46 -23.62
C LEU A 292 -9.33 17.99 -23.53
N TYR A 293 -9.54 18.92 -22.60
CA TYR A 293 -10.77 19.70 -22.43
C TYR A 293 -10.44 21.14 -22.79
N LEU A 294 -10.85 21.56 -23.99
CA LEU A 294 -10.54 22.89 -24.50
C LEU A 294 -11.54 23.93 -23.99
N PRO A 295 -11.08 25.13 -23.62
CA PRO A 295 -11.99 26.22 -23.26
C PRO A 295 -12.83 26.65 -24.47
N PRO A 296 -14.12 26.96 -24.28
CA PRO A 296 -14.99 27.36 -25.38
C PRO A 296 -14.61 28.73 -25.96
N GLY A 297 -14.70 28.87 -27.28
CA GLY A 297 -14.62 30.17 -27.96
C GLY A 297 -13.23 30.83 -27.97
N THR A 298 -12.15 30.05 -27.89
CA THR A 298 -10.78 30.59 -27.87
C THR A 298 -10.04 30.39 -29.18
N ASP A 299 -9.47 31.48 -29.72
CA ASP A 299 -8.46 31.45 -30.78
C ASP A 299 -7.06 31.48 -30.15
N GLY A 300 -6.20 30.53 -30.54
CA GLY A 300 -4.79 30.48 -30.14
C GLY A 300 -4.47 29.66 -28.86
N PRO A 301 -3.18 29.55 -28.51
CA PRO A 301 -2.72 28.68 -27.42
C PRO A 301 -3.14 29.19 -26.04
N ARG A 302 -3.47 28.27 -25.13
CA ARG A 302 -3.93 28.57 -23.75
C ARG A 302 -3.04 27.86 -22.72
N PRO A 303 -2.86 28.44 -21.52
CA PRO A 303 -2.24 27.70 -20.40
C PRO A 303 -2.95 26.37 -20.15
N ALA A 304 -2.27 25.40 -19.55
CA ALA A 304 -2.84 24.08 -19.27
C ALA A 304 -2.70 23.66 -17.80
N VAL A 305 -3.66 22.89 -17.31
CA VAL A 305 -3.61 22.17 -16.03
C VAL A 305 -3.71 20.69 -16.31
N MET A 306 -2.71 19.91 -15.89
CA MET A 306 -2.69 18.46 -16.03
C MET A 306 -2.99 17.77 -14.70
N PHE A 307 -4.02 16.93 -14.68
CA PHE A 307 -4.47 16.21 -13.49
C PHE A 307 -3.94 14.76 -13.51
N VAL A 308 -2.96 14.49 -12.63
CA VAL A 308 -2.26 13.21 -12.48
C VAL A 308 -2.95 12.39 -11.38
N HIS A 309 -3.65 11.34 -11.77
CA HIS A 309 -4.45 10.53 -10.85
C HIS A 309 -3.60 9.86 -9.75
N GLY A 310 -4.23 9.50 -8.64
CA GLY A 310 -3.57 8.74 -7.57
C GLY A 310 -3.39 7.26 -7.89
N GLY A 311 -2.86 6.50 -6.93
CA GLY A 311 -2.70 5.06 -7.09
C GLY A 311 -1.97 4.41 -5.91
N PRO A 312 -1.55 3.15 -6.04
CA PRO A 312 -1.64 2.34 -7.25
C PRO A 312 -3.08 1.98 -7.64
N VAL A 313 -3.37 1.90 -8.95
CA VAL A 313 -4.67 1.50 -9.49
C VAL A 313 -4.50 0.19 -10.28
N PRO A 314 -5.33 -0.85 -10.08
CA PRO A 314 -5.20 -2.10 -10.84
C PRO A 314 -5.19 -1.88 -12.35
N ALA A 315 -4.37 -2.63 -13.10
CA ALA A 315 -4.23 -2.46 -14.55
C ALA A 315 -5.53 -2.76 -15.33
N GLU A 316 -6.36 -3.63 -14.75
CA GLU A 316 -7.67 -4.05 -15.20
C GLU A 316 -8.81 -3.11 -14.78
N ALA A 317 -8.55 -2.11 -13.94
CA ALA A 317 -9.59 -1.19 -13.46
C ALA A 317 -10.25 -0.47 -14.63
N ARG A 318 -11.59 -0.52 -14.70
CA ARG A 318 -12.39 0.15 -15.73
C ARG A 318 -13.61 0.84 -15.09
N PRO A 319 -13.96 2.07 -15.51
CA PRO A 319 -13.22 2.91 -16.44
C PRO A 319 -11.84 3.32 -15.88
N THR A 320 -10.89 3.65 -16.75
CA THR A 320 -9.54 4.03 -16.29
C THR A 320 -9.57 5.39 -15.58
N PRO A 321 -8.57 5.72 -14.75
CA PRO A 321 -8.61 6.94 -13.94
C PRO A 321 -8.92 8.23 -14.68
N ARG A 322 -8.42 8.44 -15.90
CA ARG A 322 -8.77 9.65 -16.69
C ARG A 322 -10.27 9.81 -16.97
N ASP A 323 -11.02 8.72 -16.90
CA ASP A 323 -12.47 8.65 -17.12
C ASP A 323 -13.26 8.77 -15.80
N TRP A 324 -12.60 8.95 -14.65
CA TRP A 324 -13.29 9.11 -13.36
C TRP A 324 -13.97 10.49 -13.27
N PRO A 325 -15.20 10.57 -12.75
CA PRO A 325 -15.95 11.83 -12.65
C PRO A 325 -15.18 12.97 -12.00
N VAL A 326 -14.39 12.69 -10.96
CA VAL A 326 -13.59 13.71 -10.26
C VAL A 326 -12.54 14.35 -11.17
N LEU A 327 -11.76 13.56 -11.93
CA LEU A 327 -10.72 14.10 -12.81
C LEU A 327 -11.31 14.81 -14.02
N MET A 328 -12.36 14.24 -14.62
CA MET A 328 -13.09 14.91 -15.69
C MET A 328 -13.70 16.22 -15.19
N GLY A 329 -14.26 16.23 -13.97
CA GLY A 329 -14.84 17.39 -13.32
C GLY A 329 -13.83 18.51 -13.14
N TYR A 330 -12.65 18.20 -12.57
CA TYR A 330 -11.53 19.13 -12.46
C TYR A 330 -11.07 19.69 -13.82
N ALA A 331 -10.92 18.84 -14.83
CA ALA A 331 -10.48 19.26 -16.16
C ALA A 331 -11.51 20.16 -16.86
N ARG A 332 -12.80 19.82 -16.76
CA ARG A 332 -13.89 20.68 -17.26
C ARG A 332 -13.96 21.99 -16.49
N TYR A 333 -13.73 21.94 -15.17
CA TYR A 333 -13.76 23.13 -14.32
C TYR A 333 -12.65 24.10 -14.72
N ALA A 334 -11.43 23.61 -14.94
CA ALA A 334 -10.32 24.38 -15.48
C ALA A 334 -10.64 24.95 -16.88
N ALA A 335 -11.21 24.13 -17.77
CA ALA A 335 -11.64 24.56 -19.11
C ALA A 335 -12.72 25.65 -19.10
N GLY A 336 -13.69 25.56 -18.18
CA GLY A 336 -14.67 26.62 -17.94
C GLY A 336 -14.05 27.94 -17.48
N HIS A 337 -12.84 27.90 -16.92
CA HIS A 337 -12.06 29.07 -16.50
C HIS A 337 -11.01 29.51 -17.52
N GLY A 338 -11.07 28.99 -18.75
CA GLY A 338 -10.28 29.50 -19.87
C GLY A 338 -8.87 28.92 -19.99
N VAL A 339 -8.56 27.80 -19.36
CA VAL A 339 -7.28 27.07 -19.55
C VAL A 339 -7.57 25.69 -20.13
N VAL A 340 -6.60 25.01 -20.74
CA VAL A 340 -6.79 23.63 -21.18
C VAL A 340 -6.79 22.72 -19.95
N GLY A 341 -7.88 21.99 -19.71
CA GLY A 341 -7.89 20.92 -18.72
C GLY A 341 -7.39 19.62 -19.34
N VAL A 342 -6.54 18.87 -18.64
CA VAL A 342 -5.95 17.64 -19.18
C VAL A 342 -6.04 16.50 -18.16
N THR A 343 -6.64 15.38 -18.55
CA THR A 343 -6.58 14.13 -17.77
C THR A 343 -5.72 13.11 -18.50
N LEU A 344 -5.00 12.27 -17.77
CA LEU A 344 -4.14 11.22 -18.33
C LEU A 344 -4.27 9.92 -17.54
N ASP A 345 -3.94 8.80 -18.17
CA ASP A 345 -3.67 7.53 -17.50
C ASP A 345 -2.15 7.33 -17.37
N HIS A 346 -1.68 6.74 -16.26
CA HIS A 346 -0.29 6.27 -16.13
C HIS A 346 -0.22 4.90 -15.46
N ARG A 347 0.90 4.19 -15.64
CA ARG A 347 1.03 2.78 -15.24
C ARG A 347 1.47 2.58 -13.78
N LEU A 348 0.95 3.38 -12.84
CA LEU A 348 1.15 3.16 -11.41
C LEU A 348 0.17 2.08 -10.93
N HIS A 349 0.48 0.82 -11.21
CA HIS A 349 -0.38 -0.32 -10.86
C HIS A 349 0.05 -1.04 -9.57
N ALA A 350 1.32 -0.88 -9.19
CA ALA A 350 1.85 -1.26 -7.90
C ALA A 350 2.81 -0.18 -7.36
N VAL A 351 3.15 -0.24 -6.07
CA VAL A 351 4.18 0.62 -5.44
C VAL A 351 5.56 0.47 -6.08
N THR A 352 5.76 -0.55 -6.91
CA THR A 352 7.00 -0.83 -7.63
C THR A 352 7.06 -0.14 -9.00
N ASP A 353 5.97 0.50 -9.43
CA ASP A 353 5.83 1.10 -10.76
C ASP A 353 6.12 2.61 -10.80
N TYR A 354 6.57 3.23 -9.70
CA TYR A 354 6.81 4.69 -9.66
C TYR A 354 7.75 5.18 -10.75
N GLU A 355 8.82 4.46 -11.08
CA GLU A 355 9.71 4.82 -12.20
C GLU A 355 8.97 4.83 -13.55
N ARG A 356 8.13 3.81 -13.78
CA ARG A 356 7.34 3.72 -15.02
C ARG A 356 6.30 4.82 -15.09
N ALA A 357 5.60 5.07 -13.99
CA ALA A 357 4.60 6.13 -13.89
C ALA A 357 5.23 7.52 -14.06
N ALA A 358 6.42 7.76 -13.51
CA ALA A 358 7.16 9.01 -13.70
C ALA A 358 7.50 9.24 -15.18
N SER A 359 7.94 8.20 -15.90
CA SER A 359 8.15 8.28 -17.35
C SER A 359 6.86 8.58 -18.12
N ASP A 360 5.76 7.89 -17.79
CA ASP A 360 4.45 8.11 -18.45
C ASP A 360 3.98 9.56 -18.27
N VAL A 361 4.07 10.10 -17.04
CA VAL A 361 3.70 11.48 -16.74
C VAL A 361 4.59 12.46 -17.50
N ALA A 362 5.92 12.26 -17.50
CA ALA A 362 6.85 13.13 -18.23
C ALA A 362 6.59 13.14 -19.75
N ASP A 363 6.36 11.97 -20.35
CA ASP A 363 6.04 11.83 -21.78
C ASP A 363 4.69 12.48 -22.11
N ALA A 364 3.71 12.39 -21.21
CA ALA A 364 2.43 13.06 -21.37
C ALA A 364 2.57 14.59 -21.29
N VAL A 365 3.38 15.10 -20.36
CA VAL A 365 3.68 16.54 -20.25
C VAL A 365 4.25 17.07 -21.56
N GLU A 366 5.24 16.39 -22.14
CA GLU A 366 5.86 16.84 -23.38
C GLU A 366 4.89 16.79 -24.58
N ARG A 367 4.03 15.77 -24.67
CA ARG A 367 2.99 15.71 -25.70
C ARG A 367 1.94 16.82 -25.56
N VAL A 368 1.52 17.15 -24.34
CA VAL A 368 0.58 18.24 -24.06
C VAL A 368 1.20 19.59 -24.41
N ARG A 369 2.47 19.82 -24.01
CA ARG A 369 3.19 21.06 -24.36
C ARG A 369 3.43 21.20 -25.87
N ALA A 370 3.50 20.09 -26.60
CA ALA A 370 3.65 20.10 -28.05
C ALA A 370 2.32 20.34 -28.82
N ASP A 371 1.16 20.25 -28.15
CA ASP A 371 -0.13 20.55 -28.79
C ASP A 371 -0.20 22.05 -29.13
N PRO A 372 -0.50 22.43 -30.40
CA PRO A 372 -0.50 23.83 -30.83
C PRO A 372 -1.55 24.72 -30.14
N ARG A 373 -2.49 24.12 -29.40
CA ARG A 373 -3.53 24.83 -28.63
C ARG A 373 -3.12 25.04 -27.17
N VAL A 374 -2.01 24.46 -26.75
CA VAL A 374 -1.43 24.64 -25.42
C VAL A 374 -0.30 25.64 -25.49
N ASP A 375 -0.26 26.56 -24.52
CA ASP A 375 0.89 27.42 -24.30
C ASP A 375 2.00 26.61 -23.60
N PRO A 376 3.12 26.31 -24.28
CA PRO A 376 4.16 25.42 -23.76
C PRO A 376 4.93 26.01 -22.58
N ASP A 377 4.79 27.31 -22.30
CA ASP A 377 5.50 28.04 -21.25
C ASP A 377 4.63 28.32 -20.02
N ARG A 378 3.36 27.88 -20.04
CA ARG A 378 2.39 28.09 -18.95
C ARG A 378 1.59 26.82 -18.67
N VAL A 379 2.23 25.88 -17.95
CA VAL A 379 1.61 24.62 -17.53
C VAL A 379 1.65 24.47 -16.01
N ALA A 380 0.59 23.90 -15.44
CA ALA A 380 0.52 23.47 -14.05
C ALA A 380 0.28 21.96 -13.99
N LEU A 381 0.90 21.30 -13.01
CA LEU A 381 0.72 19.87 -12.76
C LEU A 381 0.00 19.71 -11.42
N TRP A 382 -1.04 18.88 -11.39
CA TRP A 382 -1.89 18.67 -10.23
C TRP A 382 -1.99 17.18 -9.91
N PHE A 383 -1.42 16.77 -8.77
CA PHE A 383 -1.29 15.37 -8.35
C PHE A 383 -2.34 15.00 -7.31
N PHE A 384 -2.77 13.74 -7.29
CA PHE A 384 -3.76 13.25 -6.33
C PHE A 384 -3.20 12.07 -5.54
N SER A 385 -3.47 12.00 -4.23
CA SER A 385 -3.27 10.80 -3.40
C SER A 385 -1.87 10.17 -3.58
N GLY A 386 -1.79 8.88 -3.92
CA GLY A 386 -0.54 8.13 -4.09
C GLY A 386 0.35 8.54 -5.25
N SER A 387 -0.05 9.51 -6.09
CA SER A 387 0.89 10.14 -7.04
C SER A 387 1.77 11.21 -6.39
N GLY A 388 1.55 11.54 -5.10
CA GLY A 388 2.36 12.48 -4.33
C GLY A 388 3.88 12.27 -4.47
N PRO A 389 4.44 11.05 -4.44
CA PRO A 389 5.87 10.85 -4.64
C PRO A 389 6.38 11.24 -6.04
N LEU A 390 5.53 11.27 -7.07
CA LEU A 390 5.88 11.73 -8.42
C LEU A 390 6.13 13.25 -8.48
N THR A 391 5.66 14.02 -7.49
CA THR A 391 5.91 15.47 -7.40
C THR A 391 7.39 15.81 -7.21
N ALA A 392 8.16 14.87 -6.65
CA ALA A 392 9.54 15.10 -6.22
C ALA A 392 10.46 15.49 -7.39
N ASP A 393 10.31 14.90 -8.57
CA ASP A 393 11.10 15.27 -9.75
C ASP A 393 10.90 16.73 -10.19
N TRP A 394 9.64 17.16 -10.16
CA TRP A 394 9.24 18.50 -10.57
C TRP A 394 9.69 19.57 -9.57
N MET A 395 9.81 19.22 -8.29
CA MET A 395 10.39 20.09 -7.26
C MET A 395 11.91 20.05 -7.24
N ALA A 396 12.53 18.90 -7.51
CA ALA A 396 13.98 18.74 -7.51
C ALA A 396 14.65 19.54 -8.64
N LYS A 397 13.96 19.64 -9.80
CA LYS A 397 14.42 20.40 -10.95
C LYS A 397 13.23 21.07 -11.66
N PRO A 398 12.67 22.15 -11.10
CA PRO A 398 11.53 22.84 -11.69
C PRO A 398 11.87 23.35 -13.09
N PRO A 399 11.16 22.92 -14.14
CA PRO A 399 11.40 23.46 -15.46
C PRO A 399 10.82 24.88 -15.55
N PRO A 400 11.42 25.78 -16.36
CA PRO A 400 11.04 27.21 -16.39
C PRO A 400 9.62 27.47 -16.91
N TRP A 401 9.01 26.49 -17.58
CA TRP A 401 7.62 26.56 -18.07
C TRP A 401 6.58 26.16 -17.01
N LEU A 402 7.00 25.48 -15.93
CA LEU A 402 6.10 25.01 -14.89
C LEU A 402 5.74 26.17 -13.97
N ARG A 403 4.47 26.55 -13.96
CA ARG A 403 3.97 27.72 -13.23
C ARG A 403 3.43 27.41 -11.87
N CYS A 404 2.99 26.17 -11.65
CA CYS A 404 2.43 25.73 -10.37
C CYS A 404 2.49 24.21 -10.28
N LEU A 405 2.75 23.70 -9.07
CA LEU A 405 2.53 22.31 -8.72
C LEU A 405 1.46 22.26 -7.63
N ALA A 406 0.39 21.52 -7.89
CA ALA A 406 -0.71 21.32 -6.95
C ALA A 406 -0.80 19.86 -6.52
N ALA A 407 -1.32 19.60 -5.32
CA ALA A 407 -1.53 18.24 -4.85
C ALA A 407 -2.70 18.12 -3.87
N ASP A 408 -3.62 17.18 -4.12
CA ASP A 408 -4.79 16.91 -3.28
C ASP A 408 -4.59 15.65 -2.45
N TYR A 409 -4.76 15.79 -1.12
CA TYR A 409 -4.57 14.74 -0.10
C TYR A 409 -3.38 13.81 -0.41
N PRO A 410 -2.18 14.36 -0.68
CA PRO A 410 -1.09 13.60 -1.23
C PRO A 410 -0.40 12.71 -0.20
N ILE A 411 0.08 11.55 -0.64
CA ILE A 411 1.05 10.76 0.11
C ILE A 411 2.44 11.35 -0.15
N MET A 412 2.98 12.11 0.80
CA MET A 412 4.21 12.91 0.60
C MET A 412 5.50 12.24 1.07
N ALA A 413 5.40 10.99 1.51
CA ALA A 413 6.52 10.12 1.81
C ALA A 413 6.08 8.66 1.62
N PRO A 414 7.00 7.75 1.23
CA PRO A 414 6.72 6.32 1.21
C PRO A 414 6.18 5.83 2.56
N LEU A 415 5.09 5.08 2.54
CA LEU A 415 4.59 4.41 3.75
C LEU A 415 5.52 3.24 4.14
N PRO A 416 5.63 2.85 5.43
CA PRO A 416 6.58 1.82 5.87
C PRO A 416 6.45 0.48 5.13
N ASN A 417 5.22 0.04 4.85
CA ASN A 417 4.92 -1.18 4.10
C ASN A 417 5.21 -1.09 2.59
N TRP A 418 5.60 0.07 2.04
CA TRP A 418 5.92 0.21 0.62
C TRP A 418 7.37 -0.19 0.29
N GLY A 419 8.21 -0.45 1.31
CA GLY A 419 9.63 -0.74 1.13
C GLY A 419 10.46 0.49 0.75
N ARG A 420 11.68 0.31 0.20
CA ARG A 420 12.45 1.47 -0.26
C ARG A 420 11.94 1.92 -1.63
N LEU A 421 11.34 3.09 -1.61
CA LEU A 421 11.28 3.94 -2.80
C LEU A 421 12.60 4.69 -2.97
N GLY A 422 13.08 4.75 -4.22
CA GLY A 422 14.30 5.48 -4.56
C GLY A 422 14.22 6.93 -4.07
N SER A 423 15.34 7.52 -3.66
CA SER A 423 15.42 8.88 -3.09
C SER A 423 14.76 9.95 -3.99
N ARG A 424 14.73 9.69 -5.30
CA ARG A 424 14.02 10.47 -6.32
C ARG A 424 12.52 10.67 -6.02
N PHE A 425 11.88 9.76 -5.29
CA PHE A 425 10.46 9.78 -4.94
C PHE A 425 10.21 10.24 -3.49
N HIS A 426 11.05 11.11 -2.94
CA HIS A 426 10.88 11.69 -1.60
C HIS A 426 10.61 13.20 -1.70
N PRO A 427 9.33 13.62 -1.79
CA PRO A 427 8.92 15.02 -1.88
C PRO A 427 9.53 15.92 -0.80
N SER A 428 9.67 15.39 0.43
CA SER A 428 10.24 16.11 1.57
C SER A 428 11.71 16.52 1.37
N ASP A 429 12.47 15.75 0.59
CA ASP A 429 13.86 16.08 0.26
C ASP A 429 13.91 17.02 -0.94
N ALA A 430 13.06 16.77 -1.94
CA ALA A 430 13.02 17.54 -3.18
C ALA A 430 12.56 19.00 -2.99
N VAL A 431 11.69 19.28 -2.01
CA VAL A 431 11.14 20.63 -1.78
C VAL A 431 12.20 21.69 -1.46
N ALA A 432 13.37 21.27 -0.94
CA ALA A 432 14.50 22.17 -0.73
C ALA A 432 15.07 22.75 -2.03
N HIS A 433 14.75 22.15 -3.18
CA HIS A 433 15.23 22.54 -4.51
C HIS A 433 14.12 23.19 -5.37
N ALA A 434 12.91 23.35 -4.84
CA ALA A 434 11.77 23.91 -5.57
C ALA A 434 11.97 25.39 -5.95
N GLY A 435 12.89 26.10 -5.32
CA GLY A 435 13.20 27.50 -5.62
C GLY A 435 11.96 28.38 -5.45
N SER A 436 11.55 29.05 -6.52
CA SER A 436 10.35 29.91 -6.55
C SER A 436 9.15 29.25 -7.22
N LEU A 437 9.15 27.93 -7.41
CA LEU A 437 8.00 27.21 -7.93
C LEU A 437 6.85 27.29 -6.92
N PRO A 438 5.69 27.87 -7.28
CA PRO A 438 4.53 27.89 -6.39
C PRO A 438 3.95 26.49 -6.19
N LEU A 439 3.67 26.16 -4.93
CA LEU A 439 3.09 24.90 -4.49
C LEU A 439 1.70 25.14 -3.89
N VAL A 440 0.71 24.33 -4.28
CA VAL A 440 -0.63 24.34 -3.69
C VAL A 440 -0.92 22.96 -3.11
N LEU A 441 -1.21 22.86 -1.82
CA LEU A 441 -1.50 21.59 -1.18
C LEU A 441 -2.89 21.61 -0.54
N VAL A 442 -3.78 20.74 -1.02
CA VAL A 442 -5.10 20.56 -0.44
C VAL A 442 -5.03 19.44 0.60
N ARG A 443 -5.32 19.76 1.86
CA ARG A 443 -5.20 18.84 3.00
C ARG A 443 -6.58 18.41 3.51
N ALA A 444 -6.85 17.12 3.47
CA ALA A 444 -8.00 16.50 4.13
C ALA A 444 -7.79 16.47 5.65
N GLY A 445 -8.75 16.99 6.43
CA GLY A 445 -8.67 17.07 7.88
C GLY A 445 -9.02 15.76 8.60
N LEU A 446 -9.80 14.88 7.96
CA LEU A 446 -10.14 13.53 8.42
C LEU A 446 -9.32 12.47 7.67
N GLU A 447 -8.04 12.76 7.43
CA GLU A 447 -7.10 11.86 6.78
C GLU A 447 -6.64 10.73 7.74
N THR A 448 -6.26 9.59 7.16
CA THR A 448 -5.60 8.52 7.89
C THR A 448 -4.31 9.02 8.54
N ALA A 449 -4.03 8.56 9.77
CA ALA A 449 -2.90 9.07 10.56
C ALA A 449 -1.55 8.92 9.82
N ASP A 450 -1.36 7.84 9.07
CA ASP A 450 -0.13 7.58 8.34
C ASP A 450 0.07 8.58 7.19
N ILE A 451 -0.96 8.82 6.36
CA ILE A 451 -0.89 9.79 5.26
C ILE A 451 -0.72 11.21 5.83
N ALA A 452 -1.49 11.56 6.86
CA ALA A 452 -1.38 12.84 7.55
C ALA A 452 0.04 13.11 8.05
N ALA A 453 0.70 12.12 8.66
CA ALA A 453 2.09 12.23 9.10
C ALA A 453 3.07 12.48 7.94
N THR A 454 2.82 11.90 6.75
CA THR A 454 3.65 12.20 5.57
C THR A 454 3.52 13.66 5.12
N VAL A 455 2.31 14.20 5.14
CA VAL A 455 2.02 15.60 4.78
C VAL A 455 2.64 16.54 5.80
N GLU A 456 2.52 16.27 7.10
CA GLU A 456 3.15 17.06 8.16
C GLU A 456 4.67 17.11 8.02
N LYS A 457 5.32 15.98 7.73
CA LYS A 457 6.76 15.91 7.48
C LYS A 457 7.17 16.76 6.29
N PHE A 458 6.42 16.68 5.20
CA PHE A 458 6.66 17.49 4.00
C PHE A 458 6.47 18.98 4.25
N LEU A 459 5.37 19.37 4.89
CA LEU A 459 5.13 20.77 5.26
C LEU A 459 6.25 21.29 6.16
N ALA A 460 6.68 20.52 7.16
CA ALA A 460 7.81 20.91 8.00
C ALA A 460 9.11 21.12 7.19
N ALA A 461 9.35 20.31 6.15
CA ALA A 461 10.48 20.51 5.24
C ALA A 461 10.34 21.77 4.38
N ALA A 462 9.17 21.99 3.78
CA ALA A 462 8.84 23.18 3.00
C ALA A 462 9.03 24.48 3.79
N HIS A 463 8.55 24.50 5.04
CA HIS A 463 8.74 25.65 5.94
C HIS A 463 10.21 25.89 6.28
N ARG A 464 11.01 24.83 6.48
CA ARG A 464 12.45 24.96 6.77
C ARG A 464 13.24 25.54 5.60
N CYS A 465 12.90 25.20 4.36
CA CYS A 465 13.57 25.73 3.18
C CYS A 465 12.95 27.02 2.64
N GLY A 466 11.82 27.47 3.18
CA GLY A 466 11.12 28.68 2.73
C GLY A 466 10.49 28.53 1.35
N ALA A 467 10.02 27.33 1.00
CA ALA A 467 9.30 27.08 -0.25
C ALA A 467 7.99 27.89 -0.31
N ASP A 468 7.62 28.34 -1.51
CA ASP A 468 6.36 29.05 -1.76
C ASP A 468 5.21 28.04 -1.78
N ILE A 469 4.56 27.83 -0.62
CA ILE A 469 3.48 26.85 -0.46
C ILE A 469 2.22 27.47 0.14
N GLU A 470 1.10 27.33 -0.57
CA GLU A 470 -0.24 27.62 -0.06
C GLU A 470 -0.93 26.31 0.34
N VAL A 471 -1.42 26.23 1.58
CA VAL A 471 -2.23 25.10 2.07
C VAL A 471 -3.71 25.48 2.05
N VAL A 472 -4.52 24.65 1.42
CA VAL A 472 -5.98 24.72 1.41
C VAL A 472 -6.52 23.58 2.26
N ASP A 473 -7.05 23.91 3.44
CA ASP A 473 -7.58 22.92 4.37
C ASP A 473 -9.03 22.56 4.05
N VAL A 474 -9.35 21.26 4.19
CA VAL A 474 -10.72 20.72 4.22
C VAL A 474 -10.92 20.02 5.57
N PRO A 475 -11.12 20.76 6.66
CA PRO A 475 -11.18 20.23 8.03
C PRO A 475 -12.04 18.97 8.23
N ASN A 476 -13.18 18.88 7.56
CA ASN A 476 -14.12 17.75 7.66
C ASN A 476 -14.08 16.82 6.45
N GLY A 477 -13.14 17.02 5.52
CA GLY A 477 -12.96 16.17 4.35
C GLY A 477 -12.14 14.93 4.68
N HIS A 478 -12.59 13.79 4.18
CA HIS A 478 -11.82 12.55 4.12
C HIS A 478 -10.91 12.51 2.89
N HIS A 479 -10.08 11.49 2.80
CA HIS A 479 -9.38 11.17 1.55
C HIS A 479 -10.40 11.02 0.41
N THR A 480 -10.20 11.67 -0.74
CA THR A 480 -11.19 11.75 -1.85
C THR A 480 -12.52 12.45 -1.50
N PHE A 481 -12.47 13.45 -0.62
CA PHE A 481 -13.64 14.26 -0.20
C PHE A 481 -14.49 14.77 -1.38
N GLU A 482 -13.93 14.90 -2.58
CA GLU A 482 -14.62 15.41 -3.76
C GLU A 482 -15.81 14.58 -4.22
N THR A 483 -15.84 13.32 -3.82
CA THR A 483 -16.91 12.40 -4.20
C THR A 483 -17.67 11.88 -2.99
N ILE A 484 -17.00 11.71 -1.85
CA ILE A 484 -17.61 11.13 -0.63
C ILE A 484 -18.12 12.18 0.36
N ASP A 485 -17.61 13.40 0.32
CA ASP A 485 -18.02 14.51 1.20
C ASP A 485 -18.47 15.74 0.39
N PRO A 486 -19.59 15.69 -0.36
CA PRO A 486 -20.03 16.78 -1.26
C PRO A 486 -20.65 17.98 -0.51
N THR A 487 -19.94 18.48 0.50
CA THR A 487 -20.31 19.59 1.39
C THR A 487 -19.96 20.96 0.80
N ASP A 488 -20.52 22.03 1.37
CA ASP A 488 -20.16 23.40 0.98
C ASP A 488 -18.69 23.74 1.29
N GLU A 489 -18.14 23.16 2.36
CA GLU A 489 -16.72 23.30 2.72
C GLU A 489 -15.81 22.68 1.65
N SER A 490 -16.13 21.46 1.21
CA SER A 490 -15.44 20.78 0.10
C SER A 490 -15.52 21.59 -1.19
N ARG A 491 -16.68 22.19 -1.50
CA ARG A 491 -16.87 23.08 -2.66
C ARG A 491 -15.96 24.29 -2.59
N GLU A 492 -15.94 24.97 -1.46
CA GLU A 492 -15.11 26.15 -1.24
C GLU A 492 -13.62 25.83 -1.37
N ALA A 493 -13.18 24.70 -0.83
CA ALA A 493 -11.80 24.24 -0.96
C ALA A 493 -11.38 24.02 -2.42
N VAL A 494 -12.20 23.32 -3.22
CA VAL A 494 -11.92 23.11 -4.66
C VAL A 494 -11.88 24.44 -5.41
N HIS A 495 -12.84 25.35 -5.14
CA HIS A 495 -12.86 26.68 -5.74
C HIS A 495 -11.59 27.47 -5.40
N ARG A 496 -11.17 27.46 -4.13
CA ARG A 496 -9.97 28.15 -3.66
C ARG A 496 -8.70 27.58 -4.27
N ALA A 497 -8.53 26.26 -4.24
CA ALA A 497 -7.36 25.59 -4.80
C ALA A 497 -7.22 25.89 -6.31
N MET A 498 -8.29 25.71 -7.08
CA MET A 498 -8.28 26.03 -8.51
C MET A 498 -8.01 27.51 -8.75
N GLY A 499 -8.64 28.40 -7.98
CA GLY A 499 -8.41 29.85 -8.09
C GLY A 499 -6.94 30.22 -7.86
N THR A 500 -6.27 29.60 -6.89
CA THR A 500 -4.82 29.80 -6.67
C THR A 500 -3.99 29.28 -7.84
N VAL A 501 -4.24 28.05 -8.32
CA VAL A 501 -3.51 27.48 -9.48
C VAL A 501 -3.66 28.36 -10.73
N LEU A 502 -4.88 28.83 -11.02
CA LEU A 502 -5.15 29.71 -12.17
C LEU A 502 -4.46 31.07 -12.06
N ARG A 503 -4.32 31.63 -10.86
CA ARG A 503 -3.55 32.88 -10.65
C ARG A 503 -2.07 32.67 -10.99
N HIS A 504 -1.46 31.56 -10.58
CA HIS A 504 -0.07 31.27 -10.91
C HIS A 504 0.14 30.99 -12.41
N LEU A 505 -0.85 30.40 -13.09
CA LEU A 505 -0.79 30.18 -14.54
C LEU A 505 -0.90 31.45 -15.38
N THR A 506 -1.50 32.50 -14.84
CA THR A 506 -1.80 33.75 -15.56
C THR A 506 -0.91 34.91 -15.17
N ALA A 507 -0.17 34.80 -14.06
CA ALA A 507 0.90 35.70 -13.65
C ALA A 507 2.16 35.52 -14.51
#